data_AF-A0A952UW06-F1
#
_entry.id   AF-A0A952UW06-F1
#
_cell.length_a   1.000
_cell.length_b   1.000
_cell.length_c   1.000
_cell.angle_alpha   90.00
_cell.angle_beta   90.00
_cell.angle_gamma   90.00
#
_symmetry.space_group_name_H-M   'P 1'
#
loop_
_entity.id
_entity.type
_entity.pdbx_description
1 polymer ?
#
loop_
_entity_poly.entity_id
_entity_poly.type
_entity_poly.pdbx_seq_one_letter_code
_entity_poly.pdbx_strand_id
1 'polypeptide(L)'
;MLVLLGPPFEGRNDQYDELARMTGLVAYELRTKLKPDTWGVVRALGDQAQASALRDRLMAAGYRSAVVDALVAHDPERPIVTLRALSSDEQGLTLHLQSRSMSIPWGALLVVVQGQVTVEPVKARGSSTTLRAVKPSTAEIESFRESLATAPTEAYLAADIHFITVPWIARVDTRSFDFGDSRGTPPEQLERLVSWLTAQGGVRVDAGARSSSVQAFTEPPGRARITPSPGAPARRGADEPTPKFDAYSRLIAEAERRARDEGARV
;
A
#
# COMPACT_ATOMS: atom_id res chain seq x y z
N MET A 1 14.82 -6.84 -4.77
CA MET A 1 13.73 -7.01 -5.74
C MET A 1 12.68 -7.97 -5.22
N LEU A 2 11.41 -7.61 -5.34
CA LEU A 2 10.26 -8.45 -5.07
C LEU A 2 9.76 -9.02 -6.39
N VAL A 3 9.59 -10.34 -6.47
CA VAL A 3 8.91 -11.01 -7.59
C VAL A 3 7.49 -11.29 -7.14
N LEU A 4 6.54 -10.60 -7.76
CA LEU A 4 5.12 -10.71 -7.43
C LEU A 4 4.38 -11.56 -8.47
N LEU A 5 3.43 -12.33 -7.99
CA LEU A 5 2.39 -12.99 -8.78
C LEU A 5 1.12 -12.15 -8.68
N GLY A 6 0.52 -11.82 -9.82
CA GLY A 6 -0.72 -11.08 -9.92
C GLY A 6 -1.87 -11.94 -10.44
N PRO A 7 -3.10 -11.41 -10.42
CA PRO A 7 -4.25 -12.11 -10.98
C PRO A 7 -4.27 -12.13 -12.52
N PRO A 8 -5.01 -13.07 -13.12
CA PRO A 8 -5.81 -14.09 -12.43
C PRO A 8 -4.93 -15.20 -11.83
N PHE A 9 -5.22 -15.55 -10.58
CA PHE A 9 -4.64 -16.71 -9.90
C PHE A 9 -5.75 -17.36 -9.08
N GLU A 10 -6.07 -18.62 -9.35
CA GLU A 10 -7.24 -19.28 -8.75
C GLU A 10 -6.89 -19.98 -7.43
N GLY A 11 -5.61 -20.23 -7.17
CA GLY A 11 -5.15 -20.95 -5.98
C GLY A 11 -5.53 -22.43 -6.01
N ARG A 12 -5.59 -23.04 -7.20
CA ARG A 12 -5.78 -24.49 -7.31
C ARG A 12 -4.52 -25.24 -6.87
N ASN A 13 -4.67 -26.48 -6.40
CA ASN A 13 -3.56 -27.27 -5.87
C ASN A 13 -2.45 -27.49 -6.91
N ASP A 14 -2.83 -27.77 -8.16
CA ASP A 14 -1.92 -27.94 -9.30
C ASP A 14 -1.11 -26.67 -9.60
N GLN A 15 -1.74 -25.49 -9.52
CA GLN A 15 -1.04 -24.21 -9.67
C GLN A 15 0.00 -24.00 -8.56
N TYR A 16 -0.33 -24.35 -7.32
CA TYR A 16 0.66 -24.29 -6.22
C TYR A 16 1.82 -25.25 -6.42
N ASP A 17 1.56 -26.47 -6.90
CA ASP A 17 2.62 -27.45 -7.17
C ASP A 17 3.51 -27.02 -8.33
N GLU A 18 2.94 -26.37 -9.36
CA GLU A 18 3.68 -25.79 -10.46
C GLU A 18 4.56 -24.62 -10.02
N LEU A 19 3.99 -23.68 -9.26
CA LEU A 19 4.73 -22.57 -8.68
C LEU A 19 5.85 -23.07 -7.75
N ALA A 20 5.63 -24.13 -6.97
CA ALA A 20 6.65 -24.74 -6.13
C ALA A 20 7.86 -25.21 -6.96
N ARG A 21 7.61 -25.90 -8.08
CA ARG A 21 8.67 -26.34 -9.01
C ARG A 21 9.43 -25.15 -9.62
N MET A 22 8.72 -24.11 -10.05
CA MET A 22 9.35 -22.95 -10.70
C MET A 22 10.17 -22.08 -9.75
N THR A 23 9.74 -21.99 -8.49
CA THR A 23 10.27 -21.05 -7.48
C THR A 23 11.21 -21.72 -6.49
N GLY A 24 11.24 -23.06 -6.44
CA GLY A 24 11.98 -23.84 -5.45
C GLY A 24 11.45 -23.68 -4.02
N LEU A 25 10.25 -23.13 -3.85
CA LEU A 25 9.56 -23.06 -2.56
C LEU A 25 8.65 -24.26 -2.37
N VAL A 26 8.26 -24.53 -1.13
CA VAL A 26 7.29 -25.60 -0.84
C VAL A 26 5.88 -25.07 -1.08
N ALA A 27 4.99 -25.89 -1.64
CA ALA A 27 3.59 -25.52 -1.92
C ALA A 27 2.86 -24.96 -0.67
N TYR A 28 3.18 -25.48 0.52
CA TYR A 28 2.67 -24.97 1.78
C TYR A 28 3.06 -23.50 2.04
N GLU A 29 4.31 -23.11 1.78
CA GLU A 29 4.77 -21.73 1.92
C GLU A 29 4.09 -20.81 0.90
N LEU A 30 3.84 -21.30 -0.30
CA LEU A 30 3.13 -20.54 -1.33
C LEU A 30 1.67 -20.29 -0.93
N ARG A 31 0.99 -21.25 -0.30
CA ARG A 31 -0.40 -21.08 0.19
C ARG A 31 -0.53 -20.04 1.32
N THR A 32 0.51 -19.87 2.12
CA THR A 32 0.51 -18.83 3.16
C THR A 32 0.76 -17.44 2.58
N LYS A 33 1.54 -17.35 1.49
CA LYS A 33 1.95 -16.08 0.86
C LYS A 33 1.00 -15.59 -0.22
N LEU A 34 0.42 -16.48 -1.01
CA LEU A 34 -0.38 -16.17 -2.19
C LEU A 34 -1.85 -16.44 -1.88
N LYS A 35 -2.69 -15.48 -2.27
CA LYS A 35 -4.15 -15.62 -2.18
C LYS A 35 -4.74 -15.50 -3.58
N PRO A 36 -5.82 -16.23 -3.87
CA PRO A 36 -6.51 -16.12 -5.14
C PRO A 36 -6.85 -14.67 -5.46
N ASP A 37 -6.73 -14.32 -6.74
CA ASP A 37 -7.12 -13.03 -7.33
C ASP A 37 -6.50 -11.77 -6.70
N THR A 38 -5.34 -11.90 -6.03
CA THR A 38 -4.63 -10.77 -5.41
C THR A 38 -3.15 -10.80 -5.76
N TRP A 39 -2.48 -9.65 -5.61
CA TRP A 39 -1.03 -9.62 -5.70
C TRP A 39 -0.37 -10.25 -4.48
N GLY A 40 0.62 -11.12 -4.71
CA GLY A 40 1.40 -11.77 -3.66
C GLY A 40 2.88 -11.87 -4.01
N VAL A 41 3.76 -11.76 -3.00
CA VAL A 41 5.20 -11.93 -3.17
C VAL A 41 5.53 -13.41 -3.20
N VAL A 42 6.00 -13.88 -4.35
CA VAL A 42 6.49 -15.24 -4.53
C VAL A 42 7.90 -15.36 -3.97
N ARG A 43 8.77 -14.39 -4.27
CA ARG A 43 10.17 -14.42 -3.85
C ARG A 43 10.71 -13.00 -3.68
N ALA A 44 11.57 -12.82 -2.68
CA ALA A 44 12.41 -11.63 -2.56
C ALA A 44 13.85 -12.04 -2.93
N LEU A 45 14.43 -11.35 -3.89
CA LEU A 45 15.76 -11.65 -4.42
C LEU A 45 16.63 -10.39 -4.39
N GLY A 46 17.90 -10.57 -3.99
CA GLY A 46 18.88 -9.48 -3.96
C GLY A 46 19.40 -9.09 -5.35
N ASP A 47 19.36 -10.00 -6.31
CA ASP A 47 19.83 -9.82 -7.68
C ASP A 47 18.67 -9.55 -8.65
N GLN A 48 18.74 -8.43 -9.38
CA GLN A 48 17.79 -8.05 -10.42
C GLN A 48 17.70 -9.07 -11.55
N ALA A 49 18.83 -9.63 -12.00
CA ALA A 49 18.85 -10.57 -13.12
C ALA A 49 18.13 -11.87 -12.75
N GLN A 50 18.34 -12.36 -11.53
CA GLN A 50 17.63 -13.53 -11.00
C GLN A 50 16.14 -13.25 -10.82
N ALA A 51 15.76 -12.06 -10.37
CA ALA A 51 14.37 -11.66 -10.23
C ALA A 51 13.65 -11.61 -11.58
N SER A 52 14.28 -10.99 -12.59
CA SER A 52 13.76 -10.95 -13.97
C SER A 52 13.64 -12.36 -14.57
N ALA A 53 14.66 -13.20 -14.40
CA ALA A 53 14.62 -14.58 -14.93
C ALA A 53 13.49 -15.42 -14.29
N LEU A 54 13.20 -15.22 -13.00
CA LEU A 54 12.07 -15.88 -12.35
C LEU A 54 10.73 -15.35 -12.88
N ARG A 55 10.58 -14.02 -13.02
CA ARG A 55 9.39 -13.42 -13.63
C ARG A 55 9.15 -13.98 -15.04
N ASP A 56 10.17 -14.03 -15.88
CA ASP A 56 10.04 -14.51 -17.26
C ASP A 56 9.58 -15.96 -17.32
N ARG A 57 10.07 -16.80 -16.40
CA ARG A 57 9.60 -18.18 -16.26
C ARG A 57 8.13 -18.26 -15.85
N LEU A 58 7.70 -17.43 -14.91
CA LEU A 58 6.30 -17.36 -14.47
C LEU A 58 5.39 -16.89 -15.62
N MET A 59 5.81 -15.87 -16.37
CA MET A 59 5.08 -15.38 -17.54
C MET A 59 4.99 -16.41 -18.65
N ALA A 60 6.07 -17.16 -18.92
CA ALA A 60 6.07 -18.24 -19.89
C ALA A 60 5.10 -19.39 -19.51
N ALA A 61 4.85 -19.58 -18.21
CA ALA A 61 3.84 -20.51 -17.69
C ALA A 61 2.42 -19.91 -17.64
N GLY A 62 2.21 -18.72 -18.22
CA GLY A 62 0.90 -18.06 -18.31
C GLY A 62 0.50 -17.28 -17.06
N TYR A 63 1.39 -17.14 -16.06
CA TYR A 63 1.10 -16.35 -14.87
C TYR A 63 1.40 -14.88 -15.11
N ARG A 64 0.51 -14.01 -14.62
CA ARG A 64 0.81 -12.59 -14.51
C ARG A 64 1.85 -12.38 -13.42
N SER A 65 3.00 -11.78 -13.75
CA SER A 65 4.07 -11.52 -12.79
C SER A 65 4.71 -10.16 -13.02
N ALA A 66 5.27 -9.57 -11.97
CA ALA A 66 6.00 -8.32 -12.01
C ALA A 66 7.21 -8.37 -11.08
N VAL A 67 8.26 -7.62 -11.42
CA VAL A 67 9.41 -7.38 -10.55
C VAL A 67 9.37 -5.94 -10.06
N VAL A 68 9.33 -5.76 -8.74
CA VAL A 68 9.18 -4.44 -8.10
C VAL A 68 10.32 -4.23 -7.09
N ASP A 69 10.88 -3.03 -7.05
CA ASP A 69 11.82 -2.67 -5.99
C ASP A 69 11.05 -2.42 -4.68
N ALA A 70 11.51 -3.01 -3.58
CA ALA A 70 10.92 -2.78 -2.26
C ALA A 70 11.00 -1.30 -1.85
N LEU A 71 11.97 -0.54 -2.37
CA LEU A 71 12.10 0.89 -2.12
C LEU A 71 10.89 1.71 -2.62
N VAL A 72 10.12 1.19 -3.58
CA VAL A 72 8.91 1.85 -4.09
C VAL A 72 7.86 2.06 -2.99
N ALA A 73 7.84 1.21 -1.97
CA ALA A 73 6.98 1.38 -0.79
C ALA A 73 7.18 2.75 -0.12
N HIS A 74 8.38 3.31 -0.22
CA HIS A 74 8.81 4.52 0.49
C HIS A 74 9.18 5.66 -0.46
N ASP A 75 8.77 5.59 -1.73
CA ASP A 75 9.09 6.59 -2.75
C ASP A 75 8.48 7.96 -2.40
N PRO A 76 9.30 8.99 -2.08
CA PRO A 76 8.80 10.33 -1.75
C PRO A 76 8.24 11.05 -2.97
N GLU A 77 8.62 10.65 -4.19
CA GLU A 77 8.15 11.26 -5.44
C GLU A 77 6.75 10.79 -5.84
N ARG A 78 6.16 9.87 -5.05
CA ARG A 78 4.77 9.41 -5.18
C ARG A 78 3.92 9.89 -4.00
N PRO A 79 3.61 11.20 -3.95
CA PRO A 79 2.81 11.75 -2.86
C PRO A 79 1.37 11.24 -2.95
N ILE A 80 0.78 11.00 -1.77
CA ILE A 80 -0.64 10.69 -1.64
C ILE A 80 -1.39 11.98 -1.37
N VAL A 81 -2.39 12.26 -2.21
CA VAL A 81 -3.17 13.49 -2.18
C VAL A 81 -4.62 13.13 -1.87
N THR A 82 -5.12 13.59 -0.72
CA THR A 82 -6.51 13.37 -0.31
C THR A 82 -7.47 14.16 -1.19
N LEU A 83 -8.44 13.47 -1.76
CA LEU A 83 -9.55 14.05 -2.51
C LEU A 83 -10.60 14.61 -1.55
N ARG A 84 -11.21 15.73 -1.93
CA ARG A 84 -12.41 16.26 -1.29
C ARG A 84 -13.67 15.66 -1.88
N ALA A 85 -13.73 15.58 -3.20
CA ALA A 85 -14.87 15.03 -3.91
C ALA A 85 -14.39 14.47 -5.26
N LEU A 86 -15.26 13.73 -5.92
CA LEU A 86 -15.02 13.21 -7.25
C LEU A 86 -16.30 13.36 -8.07
N SER A 87 -16.16 13.88 -9.27
CA SER A 87 -17.22 13.92 -10.27
C SER A 87 -16.72 13.28 -11.56
N SER A 88 -17.62 13.02 -12.49
CA SER A 88 -17.28 12.40 -13.77
C SER A 88 -18.18 12.89 -14.88
N ASP A 89 -17.64 12.78 -16.09
CA ASP A 89 -18.39 12.90 -17.33
C ASP A 89 -18.01 11.73 -18.26
N GLU A 90 -18.42 11.83 -19.52
CA GLU A 90 -18.12 10.83 -20.55
C GLU A 90 -16.61 10.72 -20.85
N GLN A 91 -15.83 11.79 -20.62
CA GLN A 91 -14.41 11.85 -20.96
C GLN A 91 -13.53 11.33 -19.83
N GLY A 92 -13.95 11.50 -18.57
CA GLY A 92 -13.14 11.10 -17.44
C GLY A 92 -13.68 11.47 -16.07
N LEU A 93 -12.73 11.48 -15.14
CA LEU A 93 -12.89 11.87 -13.76
C LEU A 93 -12.45 13.32 -13.57
N THR A 94 -13.22 14.08 -12.82
CA THR A 94 -12.76 15.34 -12.23
C THR A 94 -12.51 15.12 -10.75
N LEU A 95 -11.23 15.22 -10.37
CA LEU A 95 -10.73 15.07 -9.02
C LEU A 95 -10.75 16.42 -8.33
N HIS A 96 -11.58 16.58 -7.30
CA HIS A 96 -11.65 17.82 -6.54
C HIS A 96 -10.69 17.75 -5.35
N LEU A 97 -9.65 18.55 -5.39
CA LEU A 97 -8.67 18.73 -4.30
C LEU A 97 -9.05 19.95 -3.46
N GLN A 98 -8.29 20.22 -2.40
CA GLN A 98 -8.59 21.36 -1.52
C GLN A 98 -8.55 22.73 -2.23
N SER A 99 -7.64 22.90 -3.18
CA SER A 99 -7.36 24.20 -3.83
C SER A 99 -7.53 24.21 -5.34
N ARG A 100 -7.77 23.04 -5.96
CA ARG A 100 -7.86 22.90 -7.42
C ARG A 100 -8.70 21.69 -7.81
N SER A 101 -9.18 21.68 -9.04
CA SER A 101 -9.76 20.51 -9.68
C SER A 101 -8.84 20.02 -10.80
N MET A 102 -8.79 18.72 -11.01
CA MET A 102 -7.98 18.11 -12.07
C MET A 102 -8.80 17.06 -12.81
N SER A 103 -8.87 17.18 -14.13
CA SER A 103 -9.55 16.20 -14.98
C SER A 103 -8.55 15.13 -15.45
N ILE A 104 -8.93 13.87 -15.32
CA ILE A 104 -8.14 12.70 -15.69
C ILE A 104 -9.01 11.78 -16.57
N PRO A 105 -8.57 11.41 -17.77
CA PRO A 105 -9.36 10.54 -18.64
C PRO A 105 -9.52 9.14 -18.03
N TRP A 106 -10.64 8.47 -18.30
CA TRP A 106 -10.90 7.12 -17.81
C TRP A 106 -9.77 6.13 -18.15
N GLY A 107 -9.22 6.22 -19.37
CA GLY A 107 -8.12 5.37 -19.82
C GLY A 107 -6.79 5.56 -19.07
N ALA A 108 -6.66 6.62 -18.26
CA ALA A 108 -5.49 6.83 -17.41
C ALA A 108 -5.60 6.11 -16.06
N LEU A 109 -6.76 5.56 -15.69
CA LEU A 109 -6.88 4.74 -14.49
C LEU A 109 -6.05 3.46 -14.62
N LEU A 110 -5.34 3.12 -13.55
CA LEU A 110 -4.49 1.93 -13.47
C LEU A 110 -5.11 0.86 -12.56
N VAL A 111 -5.30 1.19 -11.29
CA VAL A 111 -5.81 0.28 -10.25
C VAL A 111 -6.38 1.10 -9.10
N VAL A 112 -7.36 0.54 -8.40
CA VAL A 112 -7.83 1.05 -7.12
C VAL A 112 -7.34 0.11 -6.02
N VAL A 113 -6.69 0.65 -5.00
CA VAL A 113 -6.26 -0.13 -3.84
C VAL A 113 -7.10 0.28 -2.64
N GLN A 114 -7.85 -0.66 -2.07
CA GLN A 114 -8.73 -0.42 -0.93
C GLN A 114 -8.13 -1.04 0.33
N GLY A 115 -8.26 -0.34 1.47
CA GLY A 115 -7.80 -0.89 2.74
C GLY A 115 -8.06 0.02 3.93
N GLN A 116 -7.50 -0.40 5.06
CA GLN A 116 -7.61 0.33 6.32
C GLN A 116 -6.32 1.10 6.59
N VAL A 117 -6.44 2.42 6.73
CA VAL A 117 -5.35 3.30 7.16
C VAL A 117 -5.35 3.34 8.68
N THR A 118 -4.18 3.12 9.25
CA THR A 118 -3.96 3.22 10.70
C THR A 118 -3.25 4.52 10.96
N VAL A 119 -3.85 5.41 11.75
CA VAL A 119 -3.23 6.66 12.17
C VAL A 119 -2.38 6.33 13.39
N GLU A 120 -1.06 6.28 13.22
CA GLU A 120 -0.19 6.23 14.39
C GLU A 120 -0.38 7.55 15.16
N PRO A 121 -0.64 7.53 16.47
CA PRO A 121 -0.68 8.75 17.25
C PRO A 121 0.67 9.43 17.10
N VAL A 122 0.67 10.67 16.61
CA VAL A 122 1.88 11.49 16.54
C VAL A 122 2.45 11.52 17.95
N LYS A 123 3.55 10.79 18.18
CA LYS A 123 4.25 10.87 19.47
C LYS A 123 4.62 12.32 19.64
N ALA A 124 3.92 13.01 20.55
CA ALA A 124 4.15 14.42 20.83
C ALA A 124 5.65 14.59 21.04
N ARG A 125 6.32 15.27 20.10
CA ARG A 125 7.69 15.71 20.30
C ARG A 125 7.60 16.70 21.45
N GLY A 126 7.98 16.27 22.66
CA GLY A 126 8.08 17.14 23.81
C GLY A 126 8.92 18.35 23.40
N SER A 127 8.27 19.50 23.26
CA SER A 127 8.97 20.77 23.09
C SER A 127 9.76 20.99 24.37
N SER A 128 11.08 20.86 24.28
CA SER A 128 11.98 21.21 25.38
C SER A 128 12.04 22.73 25.47
N THR A 129 11.03 23.32 26.10
CA THR A 129 11.23 24.54 26.87
C THR A 129 11.78 24.12 28.22
N THR A 130 12.82 24.82 28.66
CA THR A 130 13.58 24.61 29.90
C THR A 130 12.67 24.37 31.12
N LEU A 131 12.44 23.11 31.47
CA LEU A 131 11.90 22.70 32.75
C LEU A 131 12.98 21.93 33.49
N ARG A 132 13.26 22.36 34.72
CA ARG A 132 14.11 21.65 35.68
C ARG A 132 13.78 20.16 35.63
N ALA A 133 14.81 19.32 35.52
CA ALA A 133 14.70 17.88 35.61
C ALA A 133 14.07 17.47 36.95
N VAL A 134 12.75 17.34 36.98
CA VAL A 134 12.04 16.57 37.99
C VAL A 134 12.11 15.12 37.51
N LYS A 135 12.74 14.26 38.30
CA LYS A 135 12.80 12.83 38.02
C LYS A 135 11.37 12.30 38.12
N PRO A 136 10.75 11.83 37.02
CA PRO A 136 9.38 11.34 37.09
C PRO A 136 9.31 10.17 38.07
N SER A 137 8.25 10.15 38.86
CA SER A 137 7.98 9.06 39.77
C SER A 137 7.66 7.78 39.00
N THR A 138 7.87 6.62 39.62
CA THR A 138 7.51 5.32 39.03
C THR A 138 6.03 5.26 38.65
N ALA A 139 5.16 5.92 39.43
CA ALA A 139 3.72 6.03 39.16
C ALA A 139 3.40 6.85 37.89
N GLU A 140 4.15 7.90 37.60
CA GLU A 140 3.98 8.68 36.36
C GLU A 140 4.45 7.90 35.12
N ILE A 141 5.52 7.11 35.26
CA ILE A 141 5.99 6.22 34.20
C ILE A 141 4.97 5.11 33.93
N GLU A 142 4.35 4.56 34.96
CA GLU A 142 3.29 3.55 34.85
C GLU A 142 2.02 4.13 34.25
N SER A 143 1.56 5.30 34.72
CA SER A 143 0.41 6.03 34.15
C SER A 143 0.62 6.42 32.67
N PHE A 144 1.83 6.81 32.29
CA PHE A 144 2.16 7.11 30.89
C PHE A 144 2.20 5.84 30.02
N ARG A 145 2.66 4.71 30.57
CA ARG A 145 2.63 3.41 29.89
C ARG A 145 1.20 2.89 29.73
N GLU A 146 0.36 3.04 30.74
CA GLU A 146 -1.06 2.64 30.69
C GLU A 146 -1.86 3.51 29.71
N SER A 147 -1.62 4.82 29.66
CA SER A 147 -2.27 5.72 28.69
C SER A 147 -1.81 5.48 27.25
N LEU A 148 -0.55 5.11 27.03
CA LEU A 148 -0.07 4.66 25.71
C LEU A 148 -0.60 3.28 25.31
N ALA A 149 -0.88 2.39 26.27
CA ALA A 149 -1.42 1.05 26.00
C ALA A 149 -2.93 1.06 25.69
N THR A 150 -3.64 2.13 26.05
CA THR A 150 -5.11 2.24 25.93
C THR A 150 -5.60 3.26 24.91
N ALA A 151 -4.71 4.04 24.29
CA ALA A 151 -5.10 4.94 23.20
C ALA A 151 -5.61 4.09 22.00
N PRO A 152 -6.89 4.19 21.60
CA PRO A 152 -7.37 3.47 20.44
C PRO A 152 -6.62 3.99 19.22
N THR A 153 -5.90 3.11 18.52
CA THR A 153 -5.31 3.45 17.25
C THR A 153 -6.44 3.78 16.27
N GLU A 154 -6.67 5.06 16.01
CA GLU A 154 -7.72 5.50 15.10
C GLU A 154 -7.42 4.94 13.72
N ALA A 155 -8.38 4.23 13.15
CA ALA A 155 -8.21 3.59 11.86
C ALA A 155 -9.48 3.74 11.04
N TYR A 156 -9.30 4.04 9.76
CA TYR A 156 -10.39 4.38 8.84
C TYR A 156 -10.20 3.67 7.51
N LEU A 157 -11.28 3.53 6.74
CA LEU A 157 -11.22 2.94 5.42
C LEU A 157 -10.86 4.00 4.37
N ALA A 158 -10.00 3.62 3.44
CA ALA A 158 -9.60 4.45 2.32
C ALA A 158 -9.51 3.64 1.02
N ALA A 159 -9.59 4.36 -0.10
CA ALA A 159 -9.22 3.85 -1.41
C ALA A 159 -8.20 4.79 -2.06
N ASP A 160 -7.10 4.20 -2.52
CA ASP A 160 -6.07 4.87 -3.31
C ASP A 160 -6.29 4.57 -4.79
N ILE A 161 -6.53 5.62 -5.56
CA ILE A 161 -6.73 5.57 -7.00
C ILE A 161 -5.39 5.90 -7.65
N HIS A 162 -4.88 4.95 -8.44
CA HIS A 162 -3.62 5.08 -9.14
C HIS A 162 -3.84 5.31 -10.62
N PHE A 163 -2.92 6.08 -11.21
CA PHE A 163 -2.99 6.49 -12.60
C PHE A 163 -1.71 6.11 -13.35
N ILE A 164 -1.85 5.87 -14.65
CA ILE A 164 -0.71 5.59 -15.53
C ILE A 164 0.09 6.87 -15.78
N THR A 165 -0.59 8.00 -15.94
CA THR A 165 -0.03 9.24 -16.50
C THR A 165 0.60 10.16 -15.46
N VAL A 166 0.32 9.96 -14.17
CA VAL A 166 0.82 10.82 -13.09
C VAL A 166 1.46 10.00 -11.97
N PRO A 167 2.48 10.55 -11.27
CA PRO A 167 3.21 9.83 -10.22
C PRO A 167 2.54 9.89 -8.85
N TRP A 168 1.58 10.81 -8.64
CA TRP A 168 0.88 10.96 -7.36
C TRP A 168 -0.36 10.07 -7.28
N ILE A 169 -0.81 9.82 -6.05
CA ILE A 169 -1.90 8.89 -5.73
C ILE A 169 -3.09 9.67 -5.20
N ALA A 170 -4.29 9.45 -5.73
CA ALA A 170 -5.50 10.10 -5.23
C ALA A 170 -6.14 9.25 -4.13
N ARG A 171 -6.27 9.79 -2.91
CA ARG A 171 -6.88 9.08 -1.78
C ARG A 171 -8.30 9.55 -1.51
N VAL A 172 -9.23 8.60 -1.46
CA VAL A 172 -10.56 8.76 -0.89
C VAL A 172 -10.50 8.31 0.58
N ASP A 173 -10.60 9.25 1.51
CA ASP A 173 -10.66 9.01 2.97
C ASP A 173 -12.11 9.13 3.44
N THR A 174 -12.64 8.07 4.06
CA THR A 174 -14.03 8.03 4.57
C THR A 174 -14.37 9.11 5.60
N ARG A 175 -13.37 9.76 6.22
CA ARG A 175 -13.57 10.82 7.23
C ARG A 175 -13.75 12.20 6.63
N SER A 176 -13.23 12.44 5.43
CA SER A 176 -13.16 13.80 4.84
C SER A 176 -13.71 13.90 3.43
N PHE A 177 -13.95 12.77 2.76
CA PHE A 177 -14.46 12.75 1.40
C PHE A 177 -15.96 13.04 1.37
N ASP A 178 -16.35 13.95 0.49
CA ASP A 178 -17.73 14.26 0.19
C ASP A 178 -18.25 13.29 -0.87
N PHE A 179 -19.06 12.33 -0.41
CA PHE A 179 -19.73 11.36 -1.28
C PHE A 179 -20.95 11.94 -2.02
N GLY A 180 -21.35 13.18 -1.75
CA GLY A 180 -22.48 13.87 -2.35
C GLY A 180 -23.86 13.36 -1.91
N ASP A 181 -24.10 12.04 -1.98
CA ASP A 181 -25.35 11.40 -1.58
C ASP A 181 -25.27 10.89 -0.14
N SER A 182 -26.13 11.41 0.75
CA SER A 182 -26.13 11.14 2.19
C SER A 182 -26.75 9.80 2.59
N ARG A 183 -26.94 8.88 1.63
CA ARG A 183 -27.49 7.54 1.90
C ARG A 183 -26.40 6.55 2.29
N GLY A 184 -26.59 5.85 3.40
CA GLY A 184 -25.71 4.76 3.86
C GLY A 184 -24.53 5.25 4.71
N THR A 185 -23.76 4.29 5.20
CA THR A 185 -22.57 4.57 6.02
C THR A 185 -21.35 4.91 5.14
N PRO A 186 -20.34 5.67 5.61
CA PRO A 186 -19.15 6.00 4.83
C PRO A 186 -18.42 4.77 4.23
N PRO A 187 -18.30 3.62 4.94
CA PRO A 187 -17.80 2.38 4.34
C PRO A 187 -18.60 1.90 3.12
N GLU A 188 -19.94 1.90 3.21
CA GLU A 188 -20.81 1.49 2.10
C GLU A 188 -20.71 2.48 0.93
N GLN A 189 -20.60 3.77 1.22
CA GLN A 189 -20.40 4.79 0.20
C GLN A 189 -19.06 4.60 -0.52
N LEU A 190 -17.98 4.29 0.21
CA LEU A 190 -16.67 3.96 -0.37
C LEU A 190 -16.76 2.72 -1.27
N GLU A 191 -17.40 1.65 -0.81
CA GLU A 191 -17.57 0.43 -1.59
C GLU A 191 -18.36 0.67 -2.88
N ARG A 192 -19.44 1.45 -2.82
CA ARG A 192 -20.20 1.84 -4.02
C ARG A 192 -19.37 2.69 -4.98
N LEU A 193 -18.61 3.66 -4.46
CA LEU A 193 -17.71 4.49 -5.26
C LEU A 193 -16.64 3.62 -5.96
N VAL A 194 -16.00 2.71 -5.24
CA VAL A 194 -14.98 1.80 -5.79
C VAL A 194 -15.59 0.87 -6.84
N SER A 195 -16.77 0.31 -6.58
CA SER A 195 -17.49 -0.52 -7.54
C SER A 195 -17.84 0.25 -8.82
N TRP A 196 -18.29 1.50 -8.67
CA TRP A 196 -18.59 2.38 -9.80
C TRP A 196 -17.33 2.75 -10.60
N LEU A 197 -16.22 3.10 -9.94
CA LEU A 197 -14.92 3.37 -10.59
C LEU A 197 -14.43 2.16 -11.39
N THR A 198 -14.60 0.97 -10.84
CA THR A 198 -14.21 -0.31 -11.46
C THR A 198 -15.07 -0.59 -12.69
N ALA A 199 -16.39 -0.43 -12.56
CA ALA A 199 -17.33 -0.66 -13.65
C ALA A 199 -17.14 0.32 -14.81
N GLN A 200 -16.88 1.60 -14.53
CA GLN A 200 -16.69 2.63 -15.55
C GLN A 200 -15.27 2.60 -16.15
N GLY A 201 -14.25 2.49 -15.30
CA GLY A 201 -12.85 2.54 -15.72
C GLY A 201 -12.30 1.22 -16.26
N GLY A 202 -13.00 0.10 -16.07
CA GLY A 202 -12.50 -1.23 -16.40
C GLY A 202 -11.21 -1.60 -15.65
N VAL A 203 -11.00 -1.00 -14.47
CA VAL A 203 -9.82 -1.22 -13.64
C VAL A 203 -10.11 -2.18 -12.50
N ARG A 204 -9.08 -2.86 -12.01
CA ARG A 204 -9.19 -3.78 -10.88
C ARG A 204 -9.19 -3.04 -9.54
N VAL A 205 -9.80 -3.68 -8.55
CA VAL A 205 -9.66 -3.36 -7.13
C VAL A 205 -8.74 -4.37 -6.45
N ASP A 206 -7.75 -3.91 -5.70
CA ASP A 206 -6.98 -4.74 -4.79
C ASP A 206 -7.33 -4.39 -3.34
N ALA A 207 -7.93 -5.35 -2.62
CA ALA A 207 -8.34 -5.20 -1.22
C ALA A 207 -7.46 -6.01 -0.24
N GLY A 208 -6.32 -6.53 -0.71
CA GLY A 208 -5.52 -7.55 -0.02
C GLY A 208 -4.64 -7.09 1.15
N ALA A 209 -4.74 -5.83 1.57
CA ALA A 209 -3.71 -5.17 2.41
C ALA A 209 -3.36 -5.88 3.72
N ARG A 210 -4.29 -6.66 4.33
CA ARG A 210 -4.07 -7.35 5.62
C ARG A 210 -3.63 -8.80 5.51
N SER A 211 -3.94 -9.46 4.39
CA SER A 211 -3.70 -10.89 4.18
C SER A 211 -2.65 -11.16 3.10
N SER A 212 -2.21 -10.11 2.40
CA SER A 212 -1.20 -10.19 1.35
C SER A 212 0.21 -10.25 1.94
N SER A 213 1.01 -11.14 1.39
CA SER A 213 2.45 -11.22 1.66
C SER A 213 3.22 -9.95 1.27
N VAL A 214 2.67 -9.09 0.41
CA VAL A 214 3.25 -7.79 0.05
C VAL A 214 3.39 -6.89 1.29
N GLN A 215 2.44 -7.00 2.24
CA GLN A 215 2.46 -6.19 3.46
C GLN A 215 3.74 -6.38 4.28
N ALA A 216 4.33 -7.58 4.28
CA ALA A 216 5.57 -7.87 5.00
C ALA A 216 6.78 -7.05 4.52
N PHE A 217 6.69 -6.44 3.34
CA PHE A 217 7.74 -5.62 2.73
C PHE A 217 7.45 -4.11 2.79
N THR A 218 6.40 -3.71 3.53
CA THR A 218 6.03 -2.29 3.71
C THR A 218 6.79 -1.60 4.83
N GLU A 219 7.56 -2.34 5.63
CA GLU A 219 8.35 -1.77 6.71
C GLU A 219 9.63 -1.10 6.16
N PRO A 220 10.00 0.09 6.66
CA PRO A 220 11.18 0.80 6.15
C PRO A 220 12.48 0.03 6.44
N PRO A 221 13.41 -0.02 5.46
CA PRO A 221 14.71 -0.66 5.63
C PRO A 221 15.54 0.12 6.66
N GLY A 222 15.57 -0.36 7.91
CA GLY A 222 16.27 0.31 9.02
C GLY A 222 15.71 0.03 10.40
N ARG A 223 14.49 -0.54 10.49
CA ARG A 223 13.87 -0.98 11.76
C ARG A 223 14.28 -2.38 12.24
N ALA A 224 15.36 -2.96 11.71
CA ALA A 224 16.07 -3.97 12.48
C ALA A 224 16.41 -3.32 13.83
N ARG A 225 15.96 -3.92 14.95
CA ARG A 225 16.25 -3.46 16.31
C ARG A 225 17.76 -3.45 16.54
N ILE A 226 18.45 -2.44 16.02
CA ILE A 226 19.81 -2.11 16.43
C ILE A 226 19.61 -1.25 17.67
N THR A 227 19.89 -1.83 18.84
CA THR A 227 20.08 -1.06 20.07
C THR A 227 21.01 0.11 19.77
N PRO A 228 20.59 1.37 19.94
CA PRO A 228 21.45 2.49 19.61
C PRO A 228 22.68 2.45 20.54
N SER A 229 23.87 2.46 19.96
CA SER A 229 25.10 2.66 20.70
C SER A 229 25.04 4.02 21.42
N PRO A 230 25.44 4.11 22.70
CA PRO A 230 25.44 5.38 23.42
C PRO A 230 26.33 6.41 22.70
N GLY A 231 25.74 7.55 22.30
CA GLY A 231 26.49 8.70 21.75
C GLY A 231 26.37 8.94 20.24
N ALA A 232 25.58 8.16 19.49
CA ALA A 232 25.35 8.45 18.08
C ALA A 232 24.50 9.74 17.90
N PRO A 233 24.94 10.72 17.09
CA PRO A 233 24.14 11.92 16.81
C PRO A 233 22.85 11.53 16.10
N ALA A 234 21.72 12.03 16.60
CA ALA A 234 20.41 11.82 15.96
C ALA A 234 20.44 12.44 14.54
N ARG A 235 20.31 11.59 13.51
CA ARG A 235 20.07 12.06 12.14
C ARG A 235 18.76 12.85 12.13
N ARG A 236 18.86 14.18 12.01
CA ARG A 236 17.73 15.08 11.73
C ARG A 236 17.49 15.08 10.22
N GLY A 237 16.60 14.23 9.75
CA GLY A 237 16.14 14.24 8.36
C GLY A 237 15.12 13.14 8.12
N ALA A 238 13.85 13.55 8.01
CA ALA A 238 12.76 12.88 7.29
C ALA A 238 12.63 11.35 7.38
N ASP A 239 12.19 10.83 8.53
CA ASP A 239 11.55 9.52 8.61
C ASP A 239 10.26 9.67 9.42
N GLU A 240 9.28 10.40 8.87
CA GLU A 240 7.91 10.17 9.33
C GLU A 240 7.50 8.79 8.82
N PRO A 241 7.03 7.89 9.70
CA PRO A 241 6.67 6.55 9.29
C PRO A 241 5.54 6.64 8.25
N THR A 242 5.85 6.25 7.01
CA THR A 242 4.83 6.01 5.99
C THR A 242 3.84 4.97 6.53
N PRO A 243 2.53 5.27 6.57
CA PRO A 243 1.53 4.30 7.00
C PRO A 243 1.66 2.99 6.20
N LYS A 244 1.49 1.83 6.87
CA LYS A 244 1.63 0.50 6.22
C LYS A 244 0.76 0.37 4.96
N PHE A 245 -0.42 0.99 4.95
CA PHE A 245 -1.31 1.00 3.79
C PHE A 245 -0.73 1.76 2.60
N ASP A 246 -0.11 2.91 2.82
CA ASP A 246 0.48 3.76 1.77
C ASP A 246 1.61 3.01 1.04
N ALA A 247 2.47 2.36 1.82
CA ALA A 247 3.54 1.52 1.31
C ALA A 247 3.01 0.31 0.53
N TYR A 248 1.96 -0.35 1.02
CA TYR A 248 1.29 -1.44 0.31
C TYR A 248 0.73 -0.97 -1.04
N SER A 249 -0.05 0.11 -1.01
CA SER A 249 -0.71 0.73 -2.15
C SER A 249 0.27 1.07 -3.28
N ARG A 250 1.43 1.64 -2.94
CA ARG A 250 2.51 1.93 -3.90
C ARG A 250 3.08 0.68 -4.57
N LEU A 251 3.32 -0.39 -3.80
CA LEU A 251 3.85 -1.66 -4.34
C LEU A 251 2.87 -2.32 -5.31
N ILE A 252 1.58 -2.32 -4.97
CA ILE A 252 0.52 -2.89 -5.82
C ILE A 252 0.43 -2.12 -7.14
N ALA A 253 0.40 -0.79 -7.08
CA ALA A 253 0.32 0.03 -8.28
C ALA A 253 1.55 -0.12 -9.18
N GLU A 254 2.74 -0.24 -8.61
CA GLU A 254 3.95 -0.49 -9.40
C GLU A 254 3.90 -1.88 -10.05
N ALA A 255 3.45 -2.91 -9.33
CA ALA A 255 3.26 -4.23 -9.90
C ALA A 255 2.26 -4.20 -11.06
N GLU A 256 1.16 -3.47 -10.92
CA GLU A 256 0.17 -3.29 -11.99
C GLU A 256 0.76 -2.63 -13.23
N ARG A 257 1.50 -1.53 -13.01
CA ARG A 257 2.14 -0.75 -14.07
C ARG A 257 3.10 -1.63 -14.87
N ARG A 258 4.00 -2.34 -14.19
CA ARG A 258 4.98 -3.23 -14.81
C ARG A 258 4.32 -4.34 -15.62
N ALA A 259 3.31 -4.99 -15.05
CA ALA A 259 2.62 -6.06 -15.75
C ALA A 259 1.83 -5.57 -16.98
N ARG A 260 1.31 -4.33 -16.95
CA ARG A 260 0.62 -3.72 -18.10
C ARG A 260 1.60 -3.33 -19.20
N ASP A 261 2.70 -2.68 -18.85
CA ASP A 261 3.74 -2.27 -19.81
C ASP A 261 4.36 -3.48 -20.54
N GLU A 262 4.46 -4.61 -19.85
CA GLU A 262 4.98 -5.86 -20.40
C GLU A 262 3.93 -6.60 -21.25
N GLY A 263 2.67 -6.63 -20.81
CA GLY A 263 1.57 -7.20 -21.60
C GLY A 263 1.30 -6.44 -22.90
N ALA A 264 1.62 -5.15 -22.97
CA ALA A 264 1.52 -4.34 -24.19
C ALA A 264 2.66 -4.58 -25.20
N ARG A 265 3.72 -5.32 -24.83
CA ARG A 265 4.88 -5.60 -25.68
C ARG A 265 4.85 -6.98 -26.36
N VAL A 266 3.89 -7.83 -26.00
CA VAL A 266 3.65 -9.17 -26.57
C VAL A 266 2.58 -9.08 -27.63
#